data_AF-A0A8T3XHB6-F1
#
_entry.id   AF-A0A8T3XHB6-F1
#
_cell.length_a   1.000
_cell.length_b   1.000
_cell.length_c   1.000
_cell.angle_alpha   90.00
_cell.angle_beta   90.00
_cell.angle_gamma   90.00
#
_symmetry.space_group_name_H-M   'P 1'
#
loop_
_entity.id
_entity.type
_entity.pdbx_description
1 polymer ?
#
loop_
_entity_poly.entity_id
_entity_poly.type
_entity_poly.pdbx_seq_one_letter_code
_entity_poly.pdbx_strand_id
1 'polypeptide(L)'
;MGELKMGKYDHSGKIGILGIVYMLIFGIASASLFGMLYSYLIHFIPFPYINFFITLGFGIIVGVATGYGGKLGKIRNNKVMLIGGLLTGIIALYCSWVGYIFVTSGSEIWLLNPASILTMAKVVAAMGPWSIFGITFKGALLYFVWIIEALIIVGTSTLVAMAYASNSIFCEKCNKWLKHKETISHLEPLKNLDIRIKQFQQGDFSSLYGLKKAKSNVYTELEIQHCHLCKEQYFLTVKLIGVNIDKDGTEKKKESEIVKHTTISASTYNHLSKLKK
;
A
#
# COMPACT_ATOMS: atom_id res chain seq x y z
N MET A 1 28.68 -20.36 9.20
CA MET A 1 27.19 -20.40 9.23
C MET A 1 26.73 -19.33 10.21
N GLY A 2 26.14 -18.24 9.73
CA GLY A 2 25.59 -17.22 10.65
C GLY A 2 24.26 -17.72 11.20
N GLU A 3 24.11 -17.71 12.53
CA GLU A 3 22.84 -18.00 13.21
C GLU A 3 21.74 -17.10 12.64
N LEU A 4 20.70 -17.70 12.06
CA LEU A 4 19.50 -16.97 11.65
C LEU A 4 18.83 -16.49 12.94
N LYS A 5 18.93 -15.20 13.25
CA LYS A 5 18.15 -14.59 14.33
C LYS A 5 16.67 -14.84 14.04
N MET A 6 16.03 -15.65 14.88
CA MET A 6 14.60 -15.90 14.81
C MET A 6 13.87 -14.60 15.16
N GLY A 7 13.00 -14.14 14.26
CA GLY A 7 12.33 -12.85 14.41
C GLY A 7 11.53 -12.46 13.18
N LYS A 8 10.82 -11.33 13.29
CA LYS A 8 10.11 -10.70 12.18
C LYS A 8 11.11 -10.26 11.13
N TYR A 9 10.85 -10.56 9.85
CA TYR A 9 11.64 -10.02 8.76
C TYR A 9 11.67 -8.49 8.81
N ASP A 10 12.88 -7.94 8.76
CA ASP A 10 13.11 -6.52 8.58
C ASP A 10 14.01 -6.29 7.37
N HIS A 11 13.75 -5.18 6.69
CA HIS A 11 14.52 -4.79 5.52
C HIS A 11 15.94 -4.39 5.91
N SER A 12 16.92 -4.71 5.06
CA SER A 12 18.34 -4.42 5.34
C SER A 12 18.70 -2.94 5.41
N GLY A 13 17.77 -2.03 5.10
CA GLY A 13 18.00 -0.59 5.05
C GLY A 13 18.73 -0.11 3.80
N LYS A 14 19.20 -1.03 2.94
CA LYS A 14 20.01 -0.72 1.77
C LYS A 14 19.20 -0.03 0.67
N ILE A 15 19.85 0.93 0.02
CA ILE A 15 19.27 1.75 -1.04
C ILE A 15 20.06 1.47 -2.31
N GLY A 16 19.37 1.08 -3.40
CA GLY A 16 19.96 1.12 -4.73
C GLY A 16 19.88 2.56 -5.25
N ILE A 17 20.99 3.15 -5.68
CA ILE A 17 21.01 4.53 -6.23
C ILE A 17 20.05 4.65 -7.42
N LEU A 18 20.08 3.67 -8.34
CA LEU A 18 19.11 3.59 -9.45
C LEU A 18 17.66 3.43 -8.99
N GLY A 19 17.43 2.94 -7.77
CA GLY A 19 16.09 2.85 -7.20
C GLY A 19 15.47 4.18 -6.86
N ILE A 20 16.26 5.17 -6.44
CA ILE A 20 15.74 6.53 -6.24
C ILE A 20 15.31 7.10 -7.59
N VAL A 21 16.12 6.89 -8.63
CA VAL A 21 15.82 7.36 -9.99
C VAL A 21 14.52 6.72 -10.51
N TYR A 22 14.38 5.40 -10.45
CA TYR A 22 13.15 4.74 -10.89
C TYR A 22 11.94 5.14 -10.05
N MET A 23 12.08 5.24 -8.72
CA MET A 23 11.01 5.68 -7.84
C MET A 23 10.47 7.06 -8.24
N LEU A 24 11.36 8.02 -8.51
CA LEU A 24 10.98 9.37 -8.93
C LEU A 24 10.41 9.38 -10.35
N ILE A 25 11.02 8.67 -11.31
CA ILE A 25 10.52 8.63 -12.70
C ILE A 25 9.09 8.08 -12.74
N PHE A 26 8.83 6.92 -12.12
CA PHE A 26 7.50 6.33 -12.11
C PHE A 26 6.49 7.19 -11.35
N GLY A 27 6.89 7.74 -10.19
CA GLY A 27 6.04 8.63 -9.41
C GLY A 27 5.67 9.90 -10.16
N ILE A 28 6.65 10.62 -10.71
CA ILE A 28 6.45 11.87 -11.47
C ILE A 28 5.65 11.61 -12.75
N ALA A 29 5.96 10.55 -13.50
CA ALA A 29 5.20 10.21 -14.69
C ALA A 29 3.73 9.93 -14.36
N SER A 30 3.46 9.19 -13.29
CA SER A 30 2.10 8.94 -12.82
C SER A 30 1.40 10.21 -12.32
N ALA A 31 2.09 11.05 -11.56
CA ALA A 31 1.58 12.32 -11.05
C ALA A 31 1.15 13.26 -12.18
N SER A 32 1.99 13.40 -13.21
CA SER A 32 1.68 14.23 -14.39
C SER A 32 0.51 13.67 -15.19
N LEU A 33 0.53 12.37 -15.52
CA LEU A 33 -0.50 11.74 -16.35
C LEU A 33 -1.86 11.69 -15.64
N PHE A 34 -1.88 11.13 -14.43
CA PHE A 34 -3.12 10.95 -13.67
C PHE A 34 -3.57 12.24 -12.98
N GLY A 35 -2.70 13.22 -12.75
CA GLY A 35 -3.09 14.54 -12.25
C GLY A 35 -3.95 15.30 -13.26
N MET A 36 -3.62 15.19 -14.55
CA MET A 36 -4.48 15.73 -15.60
C MET A 36 -5.82 15.00 -15.65
N LEU A 37 -5.81 13.67 -15.70
CA LEU A 37 -7.04 12.86 -15.70
C LEU A 37 -7.93 13.17 -14.49
N TYR A 38 -7.34 13.23 -13.30
CA TYR A 38 -8.00 13.63 -12.06
C TYR A 38 -8.70 14.98 -12.21
N SER A 39 -8.03 15.96 -12.80
CA SER A 39 -8.56 17.32 -13.02
C SER A 39 -9.79 17.33 -13.93
N TYR A 40 -9.76 16.55 -15.02
CA TYR A 40 -10.93 16.36 -15.89
C TYR A 40 -12.09 15.73 -15.11
N LEU A 41 -11.82 14.67 -14.34
CA LEU A 41 -12.87 13.97 -13.59
C LEU A 41 -13.56 14.89 -12.58
N ILE A 42 -12.80 15.66 -11.79
CA ILE A 42 -13.40 16.54 -10.77
C ILE A 42 -14.13 17.75 -11.39
N HIS A 43 -13.75 18.18 -12.59
CA HIS A 43 -14.41 19.29 -13.28
C HIS A 43 -15.77 18.88 -13.85
N PHE A 44 -15.87 17.68 -14.45
CA PHE A 44 -17.07 17.23 -15.14
C PHE A 44 -18.04 16.42 -14.27
N ILE A 45 -17.61 15.91 -13.10
CA ILE A 45 -18.46 15.12 -12.20
C ILE A 45 -19.02 16.02 -11.08
N PRO A 46 -20.31 16.39 -11.10
CA PRO A 46 -20.91 17.32 -10.13
C PRO A 46 -21.30 16.64 -8.80
N PHE A 47 -20.59 15.58 -8.41
CA PHE A 47 -20.91 14.77 -7.23
C PHE A 47 -19.74 14.77 -6.24
N PRO A 48 -19.80 15.61 -5.18
CA PRO A 48 -18.73 15.74 -4.19
C PRO A 48 -18.31 14.43 -3.52
N TYR A 49 -19.27 13.52 -3.26
CA TYR A 49 -18.98 12.20 -2.69
C TYR A 49 -18.13 11.34 -3.62
N ILE A 50 -18.31 11.45 -4.94
CA ILE A 50 -17.50 10.73 -5.93
C ILE A 50 -16.11 11.35 -6.00
N ASN A 51 -16.00 12.69 -5.90
CA ASN A 51 -14.72 13.40 -5.91
C ASN A 51 -13.80 12.95 -4.75
N PHE A 52 -14.36 12.61 -3.60
CA PHE A 52 -13.60 12.00 -2.50
C PHE A 52 -12.92 10.69 -2.94
N PHE A 53 -13.66 9.77 -3.57
CA PHE A 53 -13.10 8.50 -4.05
C PHE A 53 -12.12 8.68 -5.21
N ILE A 54 -12.36 9.65 -6.09
CA ILE A 54 -11.45 10.01 -7.18
C ILE A 54 -10.12 10.53 -6.61
N THR A 55 -10.18 11.40 -5.59
CA THR A 55 -9.01 11.95 -4.89
C THR A 55 -8.22 10.87 -4.18
N LEU A 56 -8.91 9.96 -3.48
CA LEU A 56 -8.30 8.79 -2.85
C LEU A 56 -7.63 7.88 -3.89
N GLY A 57 -8.31 7.58 -5.00
CA GLY A 57 -7.80 6.75 -6.08
C GLY A 57 -6.56 7.36 -6.75
N PHE A 58 -6.55 8.68 -6.97
CA PHE A 58 -5.41 9.38 -7.55
C PHE A 58 -4.15 9.23 -6.69
N GLY A 59 -4.24 9.49 -5.39
CA GLY A 59 -3.10 9.31 -4.48
C GLY A 59 -2.65 7.85 -4.36
N ILE A 60 -3.58 6.89 -4.38
CA ILE A 60 -3.23 5.46 -4.41
C ILE A 60 -2.43 5.12 -5.67
N ILE A 61 -2.87 5.55 -6.85
CA ILE A 61 -2.18 5.25 -8.13
C ILE A 61 -0.75 5.81 -8.11
N VAL A 62 -0.57 7.06 -7.68
CA VAL A 62 0.75 7.69 -7.56
C VAL A 62 1.62 6.94 -6.54
N GLY A 63 1.06 6.55 -5.40
CA GLY A 63 1.74 5.74 -4.39
C GLY A 63 2.16 4.36 -4.91
N VAL A 64 1.30 3.67 -5.68
CA VAL A 64 1.62 2.38 -6.32
C VAL A 64 2.74 2.54 -7.33
N ALA A 65 2.69 3.54 -8.20
CA ALA A 65 3.73 3.79 -9.20
C ALA A 65 5.08 4.10 -8.54
N THR A 66 5.08 4.96 -7.53
CA THR A 66 6.27 5.28 -6.71
C THR A 66 6.82 4.03 -6.02
N GLY A 67 5.93 3.26 -5.38
CA GLY A 67 6.21 1.97 -4.75
C GLY A 67 6.86 0.97 -5.71
N TYR A 68 6.30 0.85 -6.90
CA TYR A 68 6.77 -0.02 -7.96
C TYR A 68 8.16 0.38 -8.46
N GLY A 69 8.39 1.66 -8.74
CA GLY A 69 9.70 2.17 -9.13
C GLY A 69 10.78 1.91 -8.07
N GLY A 70 10.45 2.15 -6.80
CA GLY A 70 11.34 1.84 -5.68
C GLY A 70 11.65 0.35 -5.54
N LYS A 71 10.65 -0.52 -5.72
CA LYS A 71 10.83 -1.98 -5.72
C LYS A 71 11.67 -2.44 -6.91
N LEU A 72 11.47 -1.87 -8.10
CA LEU A 72 12.24 -2.18 -9.31
C LEU A 72 13.73 -1.92 -9.11
N GLY A 73 14.08 -0.77 -8.53
CA GLY A 73 15.46 -0.47 -8.16
C GLY A 73 15.87 -0.95 -6.77
N LYS A 74 15.08 -1.88 -6.20
CA LYS A 74 15.40 -2.64 -4.99
C LYS A 74 15.68 -1.73 -3.81
N ILE A 75 14.82 -0.77 -3.49
CA ILE A 75 14.91 -0.02 -2.23
C ILE A 75 14.41 -0.92 -1.08
N ARG A 76 15.26 -1.15 -0.07
CA ARG A 76 14.92 -1.89 1.16
C ARG A 76 14.97 -0.94 2.35
N ASN A 77 14.47 0.28 2.17
CA ASN A 77 14.48 1.30 3.20
C ASN A 77 13.12 1.99 3.24
N ASN A 78 12.34 1.68 4.29
CA ASN A 78 10.99 2.21 4.44
C ASN A 78 10.97 3.74 4.56
N LYS A 79 12.00 4.36 5.16
CA LYS A 79 12.10 5.82 5.26
C LYS A 79 12.29 6.47 3.89
N VAL A 80 13.10 5.87 3.02
CA VAL A 80 13.28 6.36 1.64
C VAL A 80 12.01 6.21 0.83
N MET A 81 11.29 5.10 0.97
CA MET A 81 9.99 4.92 0.31
C MET A 81 8.94 5.92 0.79
N LEU A 82 8.94 6.22 2.11
CA LEU A 82 8.07 7.24 2.70
C LEU A 82 8.40 8.63 2.14
N ILE A 83 9.67 9.04 2.16
CA ILE A 83 10.10 10.34 1.62
C ILE A 83 9.79 10.42 0.12
N GLY A 84 10.04 9.33 -0.62
CA GLY A 84 9.73 9.25 -2.05
C GLY A 84 8.24 9.45 -2.34
N GLY A 85 7.37 8.76 -1.59
CA GLY A 85 5.92 8.91 -1.72
C GLY A 85 5.41 10.29 -1.29
N LEU A 86 6.04 10.92 -0.30
CA LEU A 86 5.75 12.30 0.10
C LEU A 86 6.07 13.28 -1.03
N LEU A 87 7.27 13.17 -1.61
CA LEU A 87 7.72 14.03 -2.70
C LEU A 87 6.84 13.86 -3.94
N THR A 88 6.54 12.62 -4.35
CA THR A 88 5.69 12.37 -5.53
C THR A 88 4.24 12.75 -5.27
N GLY A 89 3.74 12.62 -4.04
CA GLY A 89 2.42 13.13 -3.63
C GLY A 89 2.31 14.65 -3.72
N ILE A 90 3.34 15.39 -3.31
CA ILE A 90 3.39 16.86 -3.46
C ILE A 90 3.42 17.25 -4.94
N ILE A 91 4.19 16.54 -5.76
CA ILE A 91 4.23 16.74 -7.21
C ILE A 91 2.86 16.42 -7.83
N ALA A 92 2.19 15.37 -7.38
CA ALA A 92 0.83 15.01 -7.81
C ALA A 92 -0.18 16.11 -7.51
N LEU A 93 -0.13 16.70 -6.31
CA LEU A 93 -0.97 17.85 -5.94
C LEU A 93 -0.68 19.06 -6.86
N TYR A 94 0.59 19.34 -7.14
CA TYR A 94 0.96 20.39 -8.08
C TYR A 94 0.42 20.11 -9.49
N CYS A 95 0.62 18.91 -10.02
CA CYS A 95 0.13 18.52 -11.34
C CYS A 95 -1.39 18.55 -11.44
N SER A 96 -2.12 18.19 -10.39
CA SER A 96 -3.59 18.34 -10.37
C SER A 96 -4.04 19.80 -10.41
N TRP A 97 -3.29 20.72 -9.79
CA TRP A 97 -3.61 22.15 -9.89
C TRP A 97 -3.34 22.71 -11.29
N VAL A 98 -2.22 22.31 -11.91
CA VAL A 98 -1.92 22.65 -13.31
C VAL A 98 -3.06 22.16 -14.22
N GLY A 99 -3.48 20.90 -14.07
CA GLY A 99 -4.56 20.30 -14.84
C GLY A 99 -5.91 20.98 -14.61
N TYR A 100 -6.25 21.29 -13.35
CA TYR A 100 -7.50 21.94 -13.02
C TYR A 100 -7.63 23.33 -13.67
N ILE A 101 -6.57 24.13 -13.62
CA ILE A 101 -6.53 25.45 -14.28
C ILE A 101 -6.63 25.30 -15.80
N PHE A 102 -5.90 24.33 -16.37
CA PHE A 102 -5.99 24.05 -17.80
C PHE A 102 -7.41 23.71 -18.24
N VAL A 103 -8.07 22.77 -17.55
CA VAL A 103 -9.43 22.34 -17.90
C VAL A 103 -10.45 23.48 -17.70
N THR A 104 -10.39 24.19 -16.57
CA THR A 104 -11.32 25.29 -16.28
C THR A 104 -11.13 26.51 -17.17
N SER A 105 -9.95 26.69 -17.76
CA SER A 105 -9.68 27.73 -18.75
C SER A 105 -10.16 27.37 -20.17
N GLY A 106 -10.86 26.24 -20.35
CA GLY A 106 -11.24 25.77 -21.68
C GLY A 106 -10.08 25.16 -22.46
N SER A 107 -9.07 24.62 -21.77
CA SER A 107 -7.85 24.05 -22.37
C SER A 107 -6.92 25.07 -23.05
N GLU A 108 -6.93 26.33 -22.58
CA GLU A 108 -6.12 27.42 -23.16
C GLU A 108 -4.89 27.76 -22.32
N ILE A 109 -4.97 27.63 -20.99
CA ILE A 109 -3.94 28.13 -20.06
C ILE A 109 -3.15 26.98 -19.44
N TRP A 110 -1.89 26.83 -19.84
CA TRP A 110 -0.96 25.88 -19.22
C TRP A 110 -0.08 26.58 -18.18
N LEU A 111 -0.55 26.66 -16.94
CA LEU A 111 0.11 27.45 -15.90
C LEU A 111 1.07 26.61 -15.06
N LEU A 112 2.38 26.71 -15.33
CA LEU A 112 3.43 25.99 -14.58
C LEU A 112 4.07 26.81 -13.45
N ASN A 113 3.83 28.11 -13.39
CA ASN A 113 4.42 28.92 -12.33
C ASN A 113 3.69 28.69 -11.00
N PRO A 114 4.35 28.21 -9.93
CA PRO A 114 3.67 27.90 -8.66
C PRO A 114 3.03 29.13 -7.99
N ALA A 115 3.64 30.31 -8.09
CA ALA A 115 3.07 31.52 -7.50
C ALA A 115 1.78 31.94 -8.23
N SER A 116 1.75 31.77 -9.56
CA SER A 116 0.55 32.01 -10.35
C SER A 116 -0.56 31.00 -10.05
N ILE A 117 -0.22 29.72 -9.80
CA ILE A 117 -1.20 28.72 -9.36
C ILE A 117 -1.86 29.13 -8.03
N LEU A 118 -1.07 29.58 -7.05
CA LEU A 118 -1.61 30.07 -5.78
C LEU A 118 -2.51 31.31 -5.97
N THR A 119 -2.19 32.14 -6.95
CA THR A 119 -3.02 33.30 -7.31
C THR A 119 -4.35 32.85 -7.91
N MET A 120 -4.32 31.88 -8.84
CA MET A 120 -5.54 31.30 -9.41
C MET A 120 -6.38 30.59 -8.35
N ALA A 121 -5.77 29.89 -7.39
CA ALA A 121 -6.49 29.29 -6.28
C ALA A 121 -7.28 30.32 -5.46
N LYS A 122 -6.75 31.55 -5.27
CA LYS A 122 -7.48 32.65 -4.63
C LYS A 122 -8.67 33.12 -5.46
N VAL A 123 -8.50 33.25 -6.77
CA VAL A 123 -9.58 33.62 -7.69
C VAL A 123 -10.71 32.58 -7.64
N VAL A 124 -10.36 31.29 -7.75
CA VAL A 124 -11.32 30.18 -7.67
C VAL A 124 -12.03 30.17 -6.30
N ALA A 125 -11.31 30.40 -5.20
CA ALA A 125 -11.90 30.47 -3.87
C ALA A 125 -12.88 31.64 -3.69
N ALA A 126 -12.64 32.77 -4.35
CA ALA A 126 -13.58 33.89 -4.36
C ALA A 126 -14.84 33.60 -5.21
N MET A 127 -14.66 32.91 -6.34
CA MET A 127 -15.75 32.55 -7.24
C MET A 127 -16.70 31.53 -6.62
N GLY A 128 -16.16 30.52 -5.95
CA GLY A 128 -16.94 29.40 -5.38
C GLY A 128 -17.53 28.50 -6.45
N PRO A 129 -16.72 27.63 -7.05
CA PRO A 129 -17.08 26.90 -8.26
C PRO A 129 -18.20 25.87 -8.09
N TRP A 130 -18.56 25.50 -6.86
CA TRP A 130 -19.59 24.50 -6.60
C TRP A 130 -20.33 24.73 -5.28
N SER A 131 -21.49 24.07 -5.14
CA SER A 131 -22.35 24.13 -3.97
C SER A 131 -22.89 22.74 -3.62
N ILE A 132 -23.17 22.51 -2.33
CA ILE A 132 -23.84 21.29 -1.84
C ILE A 132 -24.97 21.72 -0.93
N PHE A 133 -26.16 21.15 -1.12
CA PHE A 133 -27.35 21.43 -0.29
C PHE A 133 -27.64 22.94 -0.16
N GLY A 134 -27.42 23.70 -1.24
CA GLY A 134 -27.62 25.15 -1.26
C GLY A 134 -26.49 26.00 -0.63
N ILE A 135 -25.47 25.37 -0.05
CA ILE A 135 -24.30 26.08 0.50
C ILE A 135 -23.22 26.17 -0.59
N THR A 136 -22.87 27.39 -1.01
CA THR A 136 -21.75 27.62 -1.93
C THR A 136 -20.42 27.59 -1.18
N PHE A 137 -19.48 26.78 -1.64
CA PHE A 137 -18.18 26.62 -1.01
C PHE A 137 -17.24 27.72 -1.52
N LYS A 138 -16.99 28.73 -0.69
CA LYS A 138 -16.13 29.89 -0.98
C LYS A 138 -15.13 30.14 0.13
N GLY A 139 -14.04 30.84 -0.20
CA GLY A 139 -13.05 31.32 0.76
C GLY A 139 -12.56 30.22 1.71
N ALA A 140 -12.64 30.48 3.01
CA ALA A 140 -12.13 29.59 4.06
C ALA A 140 -12.69 28.16 3.98
N LEU A 141 -13.98 28.01 3.67
CA LEU A 141 -14.61 26.69 3.58
C LEU A 141 -14.05 25.87 2.42
N LEU A 142 -13.78 26.51 1.27
CA LEU A 142 -13.18 25.83 0.12
C LEU A 142 -11.71 25.48 0.39
N TYR A 143 -10.95 26.36 1.03
CA TYR A 143 -9.58 26.07 1.44
C TYR A 143 -9.50 24.86 2.37
N PHE A 144 -10.45 24.73 3.31
CA PHE A 144 -10.50 23.57 4.20
C PHE A 144 -10.69 22.26 3.43
N VAL A 145 -11.58 22.24 2.43
CA VAL A 145 -11.77 21.08 1.55
C VAL A 145 -10.48 20.75 0.79
N TRP A 146 -9.81 21.75 0.19
CA TRP A 146 -8.55 21.52 -0.52
C TRP A 146 -7.42 21.04 0.39
N ILE A 147 -7.37 21.47 1.65
CA ILE A 147 -6.41 20.94 2.63
C ILE A 147 -6.68 19.46 2.88
N ILE A 148 -7.94 19.05 3.05
CA ILE A 148 -8.31 17.64 3.20
C ILE A 148 -7.92 16.85 1.95
N GLU A 149 -8.24 17.35 0.75
CA GLU A 149 -7.87 16.70 -0.51
C GLU A 149 -6.36 16.56 -0.65
N ALA A 150 -5.60 17.61 -0.33
CA ALA A 150 -4.13 17.59 -0.33
C ALA A 150 -3.59 16.54 0.65
N LEU A 151 -4.14 16.46 1.87
CA LEU A 151 -3.77 15.44 2.85
C LEU A 151 -4.11 14.03 2.37
N ILE A 152 -5.22 13.83 1.67
CA ILE A 152 -5.59 12.55 1.07
C ILE A 152 -4.59 12.19 -0.03
N ILE A 153 -4.35 13.06 -1.01
CA ILE A 153 -3.44 12.79 -2.13
C ILE A 153 -2.03 12.49 -1.63
N VAL A 154 -1.48 13.38 -0.81
CA VAL A 154 -0.10 13.26 -0.29
C VAL A 154 0.01 12.09 0.69
N GLY A 155 -0.93 11.98 1.63
CA GLY A 155 -0.95 10.94 2.65
C GLY A 155 -1.09 9.54 2.05
N THR A 156 -2.02 9.35 1.13
CA THR A 156 -2.23 8.04 0.48
C THR A 156 -1.07 7.67 -0.44
N SER A 157 -0.54 8.61 -1.22
CA SER A 157 0.68 8.39 -2.03
C SER A 157 1.85 7.91 -1.16
N THR A 158 2.04 8.57 -0.01
CA THR A 158 3.09 8.26 0.97
C THR A 158 2.92 6.87 1.59
N LEU A 159 1.74 6.60 2.14
CA LEU A 159 1.45 5.36 2.86
C LEU A 159 1.46 4.15 1.92
N VAL A 160 0.90 4.30 0.71
CA VAL A 160 0.87 3.23 -0.29
C VAL A 160 2.28 2.94 -0.82
N ALA A 161 3.09 3.96 -1.12
CA ALA A 161 4.47 3.75 -1.57
C ALA A 161 5.31 2.98 -0.52
N MET A 162 5.17 3.36 0.76
CA MET A 162 5.82 2.65 1.86
C MET A 162 5.32 1.21 2.00
N ALA A 163 3.99 1.01 2.00
CA ALA A 163 3.36 -0.30 2.15
C ALA A 163 3.75 -1.28 1.03
N TYR A 164 3.93 -0.76 -0.19
CA TYR A 164 4.31 -1.55 -1.37
C TYR A 164 5.67 -2.24 -1.18
N ALA A 165 6.63 -1.56 -0.55
CA ALA A 165 7.94 -2.12 -0.24
C ALA A 165 7.93 -2.95 1.04
N SER A 166 7.25 -2.50 2.11
CA SER A 166 7.28 -3.17 3.42
C SER A 166 6.63 -4.55 3.41
N ASN A 167 5.63 -4.76 2.54
CA ASN A 167 4.97 -6.05 2.40
C ASN A 167 5.72 -7.04 1.49
N SER A 168 6.89 -6.67 0.97
CA SER A 168 7.67 -7.53 0.09
C SER A 168 8.92 -8.05 0.81
N ILE A 169 9.23 -9.34 0.64
CA ILE A 169 10.44 -9.94 1.20
C ILE A 169 11.55 -9.92 0.14
N PHE A 170 12.75 -9.51 0.55
CA PHE A 170 13.94 -9.45 -0.30
C PHE A 170 15.02 -10.44 0.17
N CYS A 171 15.49 -11.30 -0.74
CA CYS A 171 16.64 -12.14 -0.51
C CYS A 171 17.92 -11.36 -0.83
N GLU A 172 18.69 -11.01 0.21
CA GLU A 172 19.96 -10.28 0.06
C GLU A 172 21.02 -11.12 -0.68
N LYS A 173 21.07 -12.43 -0.45
CA LYS A 173 22.04 -13.32 -1.12
C LYS A 173 21.81 -13.41 -2.63
N CYS A 174 20.56 -13.54 -3.04
CA CYS A 174 20.19 -13.69 -4.46
C CYS A 174 19.83 -12.36 -5.13
N ASN A 175 19.87 -11.24 -4.39
CA ASN A 175 19.56 -9.90 -4.87
C ASN A 175 18.20 -9.81 -5.60
N LYS A 176 17.17 -10.49 -5.08
CA LYS A 176 15.85 -10.62 -5.69
C LYS A 176 14.72 -10.57 -4.66
N TRP A 177 13.60 -9.95 -5.05
CA TRP A 177 12.34 -10.03 -4.32
C TRP A 177 11.76 -11.45 -4.43
N LEU A 178 11.28 -11.98 -3.31
CA LEU A 178 10.54 -13.24 -3.29
C LEU A 178 9.17 -13.00 -3.93
N LYS A 179 8.87 -13.76 -4.99
CA LYS A 179 7.59 -13.69 -5.71
C LYS A 179 6.67 -14.86 -5.40
N HIS A 180 7.25 -16.03 -5.15
CA HIS A 180 6.49 -17.23 -4.88
C HIS A 180 5.98 -17.24 -3.43
N LYS A 181 4.75 -17.70 -3.28
CA LYS A 181 4.05 -17.79 -2.02
C LYS A 181 3.22 -19.07 -2.05
N GLU A 182 3.48 -19.94 -1.10
CA GLU A 182 2.71 -21.16 -0.89
C GLU A 182 1.69 -20.89 0.20
N THR A 183 0.41 -21.07 -0.11
CA THR A 183 -0.67 -20.90 0.86
C THR A 183 -1.23 -22.27 1.23
N ILE A 184 -1.24 -22.56 2.53
CA ILE A 184 -1.92 -23.71 3.13
C ILE A 184 -3.10 -23.16 3.92
N SER A 185 -4.29 -23.30 3.36
CA SER A 185 -5.52 -22.71 3.90
C SER A 185 -6.40 -23.75 4.60
N HIS A 186 -7.47 -23.28 5.25
CA HIS A 186 -8.46 -24.13 5.93
C HIS A 186 -7.87 -25.08 6.96
N LEU A 187 -6.90 -24.65 7.78
CA LEU A 187 -6.41 -25.43 8.91
C LEU A 187 -7.26 -25.16 10.17
N GLU A 188 -7.28 -26.09 11.11
CA GLU A 188 -7.95 -25.92 12.40
C GLU A 188 -7.61 -24.56 13.05
N PRO A 189 -8.61 -23.85 13.60
CA PRO A 189 -8.39 -22.54 14.20
C PRO A 189 -7.49 -22.64 15.43
N LEU A 190 -6.50 -21.76 15.51
CA LEU A 190 -5.61 -21.69 16.67
C LEU A 190 -6.36 -21.22 17.92
N LYS A 191 -6.21 -21.96 19.02
CA LYS A 191 -6.71 -21.58 20.35
C LYS A 191 -5.66 -20.76 21.10
N ASN A 192 -6.11 -19.92 22.04
CA ASN A 192 -5.28 -19.10 22.94
C ASN A 192 -4.28 -18.21 22.19
N LEU A 193 -4.78 -17.34 21.30
CA LEU A 193 -3.97 -16.53 20.38
C LEU A 193 -2.87 -15.72 21.09
N ASP A 194 -3.14 -15.14 22.27
CA ASP A 194 -2.15 -14.34 23.00
C ASP A 194 -0.91 -15.14 23.40
N ILE A 195 -1.11 -16.40 23.80
CA ILE A 195 -0.03 -17.33 24.13
C ILE A 195 0.71 -17.73 22.85
N ARG A 196 -0.03 -18.01 21.76
CA ARG A 196 0.56 -18.40 20.48
C ARG A 196 1.41 -17.30 19.85
N ILE A 197 0.99 -16.04 19.93
CA ILE A 197 1.78 -14.90 19.44
C ILE A 197 3.14 -14.85 20.15
N LYS A 198 3.16 -15.00 21.49
CA LYS A 198 4.41 -15.03 22.26
C LYS A 198 5.29 -16.22 21.89
N GLN A 199 4.72 -17.41 21.68
CA GLN A 199 5.46 -18.60 21.24
C GLN A 199 6.09 -18.40 19.86
N PHE A 200 5.34 -17.87 18.89
CA PHE A 200 5.85 -17.61 17.55
C PHE A 200 6.95 -16.54 17.53
N GLN A 201 6.87 -15.53 18.40
CA GLN A 201 7.93 -14.54 18.58
C GLN A 201 9.23 -15.15 19.15
N GLN A 202 9.10 -16.20 19.95
CA GLN A 202 10.23 -16.98 20.48
C GLN A 202 10.74 -18.05 19.50
N GLY A 203 10.10 -18.19 18.33
CA GLY A 203 10.48 -19.17 17.32
C GLY A 203 9.91 -20.57 17.51
N ASP A 204 9.00 -20.77 18.47
CA ASP A 204 8.33 -22.05 18.65
C ASP A 204 7.08 -22.14 17.74
N PHE A 205 7.20 -22.93 16.67
CA PHE A 205 6.11 -23.19 15.71
C PHE A 205 5.46 -24.56 15.89
N SER A 206 5.77 -25.25 16.98
CA SER A 206 5.32 -26.63 17.23
C SER A 206 3.80 -26.77 17.24
N SER A 207 3.08 -25.71 17.65
CA SER A 207 1.62 -25.68 17.67
C SER A 207 0.96 -25.72 16.29
N LEU A 208 1.72 -25.47 15.23
CA LEU A 208 1.24 -25.55 13.85
C LEU A 208 1.38 -26.97 13.30
N TYR A 209 2.21 -27.81 13.93
CA TYR A 209 2.46 -29.17 13.46
C TYR A 209 1.23 -30.04 13.68
N GLY A 210 0.77 -30.69 12.61
CA GLY A 210 -0.35 -31.62 12.67
C GLY A 210 -1.74 -30.97 12.73
N LEU A 211 -1.86 -29.65 12.48
CA LEU A 211 -3.18 -29.03 12.28
C LEU A 211 -3.92 -29.74 11.15
N LYS A 212 -5.16 -30.15 11.41
CA LYS A 212 -5.99 -30.82 10.40
C LYS A 212 -6.80 -29.81 9.60
N LYS A 213 -7.47 -30.27 8.53
CA LYS A 213 -8.41 -29.44 7.78
C LYS A 213 -9.59 -29.04 8.67
N ALA A 214 -9.86 -27.74 8.75
CA ALA A 214 -11.00 -27.18 9.44
C ALA A 214 -12.29 -27.52 8.71
N LYS A 215 -13.35 -27.80 9.49
CA LYS A 215 -14.73 -27.91 9.01
C LYS A 215 -15.57 -26.66 9.35
N SER A 216 -14.96 -25.69 10.03
CA SER A 216 -15.61 -24.48 10.52
C SER A 216 -15.37 -23.29 9.60
N ASN A 217 -16.25 -22.28 9.70
CA ASN A 217 -16.12 -21.00 9.01
C ASN A 217 -14.99 -20.12 9.58
N VAL A 218 -14.36 -20.54 10.68
CA VAL A 218 -13.13 -19.93 11.21
C VAL A 218 -12.00 -20.94 11.03
N TYR A 219 -10.92 -20.51 10.39
CA TYR A 219 -9.79 -21.37 10.08
C TYR A 219 -8.46 -20.61 10.11
N THR A 220 -7.37 -21.35 10.26
CA THR A 220 -5.99 -20.84 10.19
C THR A 220 -5.47 -20.98 8.76
N GLU A 221 -4.77 -19.97 8.27
CA GLU A 221 -4.08 -19.98 6.98
C GLU A 221 -2.59 -19.69 7.18
N LEU A 222 -1.76 -20.52 6.55
CA LEU A 222 -0.30 -20.38 6.56
C LEU A 222 0.15 -19.93 5.18
N GLU A 223 0.92 -18.86 5.15
CA GLU A 223 1.56 -18.37 3.94
C GLU A 223 3.07 -18.51 4.10
N ILE A 224 3.65 -19.35 3.26
CA ILE A 224 5.07 -19.69 3.31
C ILE A 224 5.75 -19.10 2.08
N GLN A 225 6.82 -18.36 2.29
CA GLN A 225 7.65 -17.83 1.22
C GLN A 225 9.09 -18.28 1.42
N HIS A 226 9.75 -18.68 0.34
CA HIS A 226 11.15 -19.03 0.40
C HIS A 226 11.86 -18.61 -0.89
N CYS A 227 13.18 -18.49 -0.84
CA CYS A 227 13.96 -18.22 -2.03
C CYS A 227 14.28 -19.55 -2.75
N HIS A 228 13.81 -19.71 -4.00
CA HIS A 228 14.08 -20.93 -4.78
C HIS A 228 15.56 -21.09 -5.20
N LEU A 229 16.33 -20.00 -5.21
CA LEU A 229 17.71 -20.01 -5.65
C LEU A 229 18.65 -20.48 -4.54
N CYS A 230 18.62 -19.85 -3.36
CA CYS A 230 19.48 -20.27 -2.25
C CYS A 230 18.89 -21.37 -1.38
N LYS A 231 17.54 -21.49 -1.27
CA LYS A 231 16.85 -22.41 -0.35
C LYS A 231 17.33 -22.33 1.11
N GLU A 232 17.83 -21.18 1.53
CA GLU A 232 18.36 -20.95 2.88
C GLU A 232 17.49 -20.01 3.72
N GLN A 233 16.53 -19.32 3.09
CA GLN A 233 15.66 -18.36 3.75
C GLN A 233 14.20 -18.76 3.54
N TYR A 234 13.52 -18.96 4.66
CA TYR A 234 12.11 -19.35 4.74
C TYR A 234 11.38 -18.37 5.65
N PHE A 235 10.21 -17.95 5.22
CA PHE A 235 9.38 -16.99 5.93
C PHE A 235 7.96 -17.53 6.04
N LEU A 236 7.34 -17.28 7.19
CA LEU A 236 6.00 -17.69 7.51
C LEU A 236 5.15 -16.49 7.93
N THR A 237 3.97 -16.37 7.34
CA THR A 237 2.88 -15.55 7.86
C THR A 237 1.75 -16.49 8.29
N VAL A 238 1.22 -16.29 9.49
CA VAL A 238 0.09 -17.03 10.04
C VAL A 238 -1.08 -16.08 10.15
N LYS A 239 -2.21 -16.45 9.54
CA LYS A 239 -3.45 -15.69 9.56
C LYS A 239 -4.57 -16.52 10.17
N LEU A 240 -5.47 -15.87 10.88
CA LEU A 240 -6.77 -16.42 11.24
C LEU A 240 -7.82 -15.79 10.33
N ILE A 241 -8.58 -16.62 9.63
CA ILE A 241 -9.62 -16.19 8.69
C ILE A 241 -10.97 -16.57 9.28
N GLY A 242 -11.84 -15.58 9.44
CA GLY A 242 -13.26 -15.79 9.74
C GLY A 242 -14.11 -15.52 8.51
N VAL A 243 -14.97 -16.45 8.14
CA VAL A 243 -15.90 -16.33 7.01
C VAL A 243 -17.30 -16.08 7.57
N ASN A 244 -17.87 -14.93 7.21
CA ASN A 244 -19.27 -14.63 7.45
C ASN A 244 -20.01 -14.67 6.11
N ILE A 245 -21.18 -15.30 6.09
CA ILE A 245 -22.06 -15.34 4.92
C ILE A 245 -23.09 -14.22 5.10
N ASP A 246 -23.12 -13.27 4.17
CA ASP A 246 -24.10 -12.19 4.18
C ASP A 246 -25.49 -12.67 3.75
N LYS A 247 -26.51 -11.83 3.95
CA LYS A 247 -27.92 -12.12 3.61
C LYS A 247 -28.15 -12.40 2.12
N ASP A 248 -27.23 -11.98 1.26
CA ASP A 248 -27.24 -12.17 -0.20
C ASP A 248 -26.48 -13.45 -0.63
N GLY A 249 -25.91 -14.22 0.31
CA GLY A 249 -25.10 -15.40 0.02
C GLY A 249 -23.62 -15.09 -0.28
N THR A 250 -23.19 -13.83 -0.19
CA THR A 250 -21.78 -13.44 -0.42
C THR A 250 -20.91 -13.77 0.79
N GLU A 251 -19.77 -14.42 0.57
CA GLU A 251 -18.77 -14.67 1.62
C GLU A 251 -17.92 -13.42 1.92
N LYS A 252 -17.99 -12.91 3.14
CA LYS A 252 -17.06 -11.90 3.67
C LYS A 252 -16.00 -12.55 4.55
N LYS A 253 -14.75 -12.44 4.12
CA LYS A 253 -13.58 -12.90 4.89
C LYS A 253 -13.03 -11.78 5.75
N LYS A 254 -12.89 -12.04 7.05
CA LYS A 254 -12.15 -11.20 7.99
C LYS A 254 -10.81 -11.87 8.29
N GLU A 255 -9.72 -11.23 7.86
CA GLU A 255 -8.36 -11.72 8.12
C GLU A 255 -7.81 -11.06 9.40
N SER A 256 -7.17 -11.86 10.25
CA SER A 256 -6.38 -11.39 11.38
C SER A 256 -4.96 -11.96 11.26
N GLU A 257 -3.98 -11.12 10.93
CA GLU A 257 -2.57 -11.52 10.86
C GLU A 257 -2.05 -11.77 12.29
N ILE A 258 -1.72 -13.01 12.62
CA ILE A 258 -1.19 -13.40 13.94
C ILE A 258 0.31 -13.12 14.00
N VAL A 259 1.04 -13.55 12.97
CA VAL A 259 2.45 -13.19 12.74
C VAL A 259 2.68 -12.99 11.25
N LYS A 260 3.60 -12.08 10.90
CA LYS A 260 3.87 -11.68 9.52
C LYS A 260 5.35 -11.77 9.19
N HIS A 261 5.66 -12.51 8.11
CA HIS A 261 7.01 -12.67 7.57
C HIS A 261 8.05 -13.08 8.63
N THR A 262 7.70 -13.97 9.55
CA THR A 262 8.64 -14.47 10.55
C THR A 262 9.59 -15.47 9.91
N THR A 263 10.89 -15.37 10.20
CA THR A 263 11.88 -16.33 9.71
C THR A 263 11.70 -17.69 10.37
N ILE A 264 11.69 -18.76 9.58
CA ILE A 264 11.59 -20.15 10.05
C ILE A 264 12.79 -20.98 9.56
N SER A 265 13.05 -22.10 10.23
CA SER A 265 14.08 -23.05 9.82
C SER A 265 13.61 -23.93 8.65
N ALA A 266 14.56 -24.52 7.92
CA ALA A 266 14.27 -25.52 6.90
C ALA A 266 13.52 -26.75 7.46
N SER A 267 13.81 -27.14 8.71
CA SER A 267 13.08 -28.22 9.39
C SER A 267 11.62 -27.86 9.61
N THR A 268 11.34 -26.65 10.11
CA THR A 268 9.97 -26.12 10.30
C THR A 268 9.23 -26.09 8.96
N TYR A 269 9.87 -25.59 7.91
CA TYR A 269 9.31 -25.59 6.56
C TYR A 269 8.91 -27.01 6.09
N ASN A 270 9.78 -28.00 6.29
CA ASN A 270 9.52 -29.39 5.91
C ASN A 270 8.37 -30.03 6.72
N HIS A 271 8.16 -29.60 7.97
CA HIS A 271 7.01 -30.02 8.76
C HIS A 271 5.71 -29.40 8.25
N LEU A 272 5.71 -28.09 7.98
CA LEU A 272 4.52 -27.38 7.53
C LEU A 272 4.10 -27.77 6.12
N SER A 273 5.05 -28.00 5.21
CA SER A 273 4.73 -28.40 3.83
C SER A 273 4.02 -29.75 3.74
N LYS A 274 4.15 -30.62 4.75
CA LYS A 274 3.39 -31.88 4.85
C LYS A 274 1.89 -31.67 5.05
N LEU A 275 1.47 -30.52 5.61
CA LEU A 275 0.06 -30.18 5.83
C LEU A 275 -0.68 -29.84 4.54
N LYS A 276 0.04 -29.72 3.41
CA LYS A 276 -0.56 -29.48 2.09
C LYS A 276 -1.35 -30.69 1.55
N LYS A 277 -1.08 -31.89 2.09
CA LYS A 277 -1.78 -33.14 1.72
C LYS A 277 -3.12 -33.21 2.45
#